data_AF-A0A7Y5CR86-F1
#
_entry.id   AF-A0A7Y5CR86-F1
#
_cell.length_a   1.000
_cell.length_b   1.000
_cell.length_c   1.000
_cell.angle_alpha   90.00
_cell.angle_beta   90.00
_cell.angle_gamma   90.00
#
_symmetry.space_group_name_H-M   'P 1'
#
loop_
_entity.id
_entity.type
_entity.pdbx_description
1 polymer ?
#
loop_
_entity_poly.entity_id
_entity_poly.type
_entity_poly.pdbx_seq_one_letter_code
_entity_poly.pdbx_strand_id
1 'polypeptide(L)' 'MVRVTVGAQESLDRAIVRFKRKCDRAGVLRDFRKSTYYLKPSQRKRMRRENAIRRANRLRLR' A
#
# COMPACT_ATOMS: atom_id res chain seq x y z
N MET A 1 -3.96 0.92 11.20
CA MET A 1 -2.85 0.50 12.08
C MET A 1 -2.54 -0.97 11.81
N VAL A 2 -1.29 -1.33 11.52
CA VAL A 2 -0.91 -2.70 11.16
C VAL A 2 -0.39 -3.41 12.41
N ARG A 3 -0.94 -4.60 12.73
CA ARG A 3 -0.50 -5.45 13.84
C ARG A 3 -0.22 -6.87 13.36
N VAL A 4 0.86 -7.47 13.87
CA VAL A 4 1.20 -8.88 13.69
C VAL A 4 1.41 -9.47 15.08
N THR A 5 0.62 -10.49 15.42
CA THR A 5 0.85 -11.30 16.62
C THR A 5 1.86 -12.39 16.26
N VAL A 6 2.90 -12.53 17.07
CA VAL A 6 3.95 -13.56 16.87
C VAL A 6 3.53 -14.80 17.66
N GLY A 7 3.52 -15.96 17.00
CA GLY A 7 3.28 -17.23 17.67
C GLY A 7 4.53 -17.76 18.37
N ALA A 8 4.37 -18.62 19.38
CA ALA A 8 5.46 -19.18 20.19
C ALA A 8 6.53 -19.97 19.39
N GLN A 9 6.19 -20.43 18.17
CA GLN A 9 7.05 -21.23 17.29
C GLN A 9 7.60 -20.43 16.09
N GLU A 10 7.41 -19.11 16.04
CA GLU A 10 7.89 -18.29 14.92
C GLU A 10 9.20 -17.58 15.23
N SER A 11 10.19 -17.73 14.34
CA SER A 11 11.40 -16.93 14.37
C SER A 11 11.08 -15.45 14.11
N LEU A 12 11.73 -14.56 14.86
CA LEU A 12 11.54 -13.11 14.80
C LEU A 12 11.63 -12.56 13.37
N ASP A 13 12.59 -13.04 12.57
CA ASP A 13 12.79 -12.61 11.19
C ASP A 13 11.57 -12.89 10.30
N ARG A 14 10.91 -14.04 10.49
CA ARG A 14 9.69 -14.37 9.76
C ARG A 14 8.53 -13.46 10.16
N ALA A 15 8.46 -13.06 11.43
CA ALA A 15 7.47 -12.08 11.89
C ALA A 15 7.70 -10.69 11.26
N ILE A 16 8.95 -10.23 11.16
CA ILE A 16 9.32 -8.96 10.53
C ILE A 16 8.95 -8.94 9.05
N VAL A 17 9.24 -10.01 8.31
CA VAL A 17 8.89 -10.10 6.88
C VAL A 17 7.37 -10.04 6.67
N ARG A 18 6.58 -10.74 7.49
CA ARG A 18 5.10 -10.66 7.43
C ARG A 18 4.58 -9.27 7.78
N PHE A 19 5.18 -8.61 8.76
CA PHE A 19 4.85 -7.24 9.12
C PHE A 19 5.09 -6.29 7.95
N LYS A 20 6.27 -6.38 7.31
CA LYS A 20 6.61 -5.60 6.11
C LYS A 20 5.59 -5.83 4.99
N ARG A 21 5.27 -7.09 4.68
CA ARG A 21 4.24 -7.44 3.69
C ARG A 21 2.86 -6.88 4.04
N LYS A 22 2.46 -6.90 5.32
CA LYS A 22 1.19 -6.29 5.76
C LYS A 22 1.21 -4.78 5.62
N CYS A 23 2.32 -4.10 5.94
CA CYS A 23 2.48 -2.66 5.75
C CYS A 23 2.43 -2.26 4.27
N ASP A 24 3.08 -3.03 3.40
CA ASP A 24 3.05 -2.83 1.95
C ASP A 24 1.64 -3.03 1.38
N ARG A 25 0.95 -4.10 1.82
CA ARG A 25 -0.44 -4.39 1.42
C ARG A 25 -1.41 -3.30 1.91
N ALA A 26 -1.25 -2.84 3.14
CA ALA A 26 -2.03 -1.75 3.69
C ALA A 26 -1.76 -0.42 2.98
N GLY A 27 -0.63 -0.28 2.28
CA GLY A 27 -0.30 0.91 1.50
C GLY A 27 0.03 2.13 2.35
N VAL A 28 0.41 1.94 3.62
CA VAL A 28 0.66 3.00 4.61
C VAL A 28 1.67 4.04 4.07
N LEU A 29 2.78 3.57 3.49
CA LEU A 29 3.80 4.43 2.90
C LEU A 29 3.28 5.21 1.67
N ARG A 30 2.38 4.60 0.89
CA ARG A 30 1.79 5.25 -0.28
C ARG A 30 0.83 6.37 0.14
N ASP A 31 0.09 6.17 1.22
CA ASP A 31 -0.86 7.15 1.71
C ASP A 31 -0.18 8.27 2.47
N PHE A 32 0.91 7.97 3.20
CA PHE A 32 1.82 8.97 3.73
C PHE A 32 2.31 9.92 2.64
N ARG A 33 2.92 9.38 1.56
CA ARG A 33 3.43 10.17 0.43
C ARG A 33 2.38 11.04 -0.27
N LYS A 34 1.12 10.59 -0.32
CA LYS A 34 0.01 11.38 -0.89
C LYS A 34 -0.45 12.52 0.02
N SER A 35 -0.22 12.38 1.33
CA SER A 35 -0.65 13.36 2.33
C SER A 35 0.45 14.36 2.68
N THR A 36 1.70 14.12 2.26
CA THR A 36 2.84 15.01 2.53
C THR A 36 2.67 16.41 1.94
N TYR A 37 1.92 16.54 0.83
CA TYR A 37 1.70 17.83 0.18
C TYR A 37 0.23 18.01 -0.21
N TYR A 38 -0.22 19.26 -0.24
CA TYR A 38 -1.54 19.59 -0.72
C TYR A 38 -1.61 19.38 -2.23
N LEU A 39 -2.68 18.71 -2.66
CA LEU A 39 -3.04 18.52 -4.05
C LEU A 39 -4.43 19.11 -4.25
N LYS A 40 -4.57 19.98 -5.25
CA LYS A 40 -5.88 20.51 -5.66
C LYS A 40 -6.86 19.34 -5.91
N PRO A 41 -8.15 19.47 -5.55
CA PRO A 41 -9.13 18.40 -5.72
C PRO A 41 -9.18 17.84 -7.15
N SER A 42 -9.05 18.71 -8.16
CA SER A 42 -8.98 18.31 -9.57
C SER A 42 -7.79 17.40 -9.88
N GLN A 43 -6.59 17.77 -9.44
CA GLN A 43 -5.38 16.97 -9.63
C GLN A 43 -5.47 15.62 -8.91
N ARG A 44 -6.04 15.61 -7.69
CA ARG A 44 -6.29 14.38 -6.93
C ARG A 44 -7.26 13.44 -7.67
N LYS A 45 -8.34 13.97 -8.25
CA LYS A 45 -9.30 13.20 -9.07
C LYS A 45 -8.64 12.64 -10.33
N ARG A 46 -7.87 13.46 -11.07
CA ARG A 46 -7.13 13.03 -12.26
C ARG A 46 -6.16 11.90 -11.95
N MET A 47 -5.32 12.05 -10.92
CA MET A 47 -4.35 11.03 -10.51
C MET A 47 -5.02 9.71 -10.09
N ARG A 48 -6.19 9.78 -9.42
CA ARG A 48 -6.98 8.58 -9.09
C ARG A 48 -7.46 7.85 -10.34
N ARG A 49 -7.98 8.57 -11.34
CA ARG A 49 -8.45 7.98 -12.62
C ARG A 49 -7.30 7.32 -13.37
N GLU A 50 -6.17 8.01 -13.54
CA GLU A 50 -4.98 7.44 -14.20
C GLU A 50 -4.50 6.16 -13.51
N ASN A 51 -4.43 6.16 -12.17
CA ASN A 51 -4.02 4.98 -11.41
C ASN A 51 -5.00 3.81 -11.53
N ALA A 52 -6.30 4.07 -11.66
CA ALA A 52 -7.30 3.03 -11.90
C ALA A 52 -7.14 2.41 -13.29
N ILE A 53 -6.95 3.24 -14.33
CA ILE A 53 -6.69 2.79 -15.71
C ILE A 53 -5.42 1.94 -15.76
N ARG A 54 -4.31 2.41 -15.16
CA ARG A 54 -3.04 1.65 -15.10
C ARG A 54 -3.23 0.27 -14.45
N ARG A 55 -4.04 0.17 -13.39
CA ARG A 55 -4.36 -1.12 -12.74
C ARG A 55 -5.20 -2.03 -13.63
N ALA A 56 -6.21 -1.50 -14.29
CA ALA A 56 -7.06 -2.25 -15.21
C ALA A 56 -6.26 -2.82 -16.39
N ASN A 57 -5.38 -2.01 -16.98
CA ASN A 57 -4.51 -2.44 -18.08
C ASN A 57 -3.55 -3.56 -17.63
N ARG A 58 -2.98 -3.45 -16.42
CA ARG A 58 -2.12 -4.51 -15.86
C ARG A 58 -2.87 -5.83 -15.63
N LEU A 59 -4.16 -5.78 -15.32
CA LEU A 59 -4.99 -6.97 -15.14
C LEU A 59 -5.38 -7.61 -16.49
N ARG A 60 -5.56 -6.78 -17.53
CA ARG A 60 -5.85 -7.24 -18.90
C ARG A 60 -4.67 -7.90 -19.60
N LEU A 61 -3.44 -7.46 -19.29
CA LEU A 61 -2.19 -7.99 -19.85
C LEU A 61 -1.73 -9.29 -19.18
N ARG A 62 -2.56 -9.89 -18.33
CA ARG A 62 -2.22 -11.02 -17.47
C ARG A 62 -3.21 -12.14 -17.72
#